data_AF-A0A5E4J342-F1
#
_entry.id   AF-A0A5E4J342-F1
#
_cell.length_a   1.000
_cell.length_b   1.000
_cell.length_c   1.000
_cell.angle_alpha   90.00
_cell.angle_beta   90.00
_cell.angle_gamma   90.00
#
_symmetry.space_group_name_H-M   'P 1'
#
loop_
_entity.id
_entity.type
_entity.pdbx_description
1 polymer ?
#
loop_
_entity_poly.entity_id
_entity_poly.type
_entity_poly.pdbx_seq_one_letter_code
_entity_poly.pdbx_strand_id
1 'polypeptide(L)'
;MEPVRTEVAEVCVGSDKISTRRNVSADEIVGEAIAIYNEARAVNPLDKTAVDNAYNRLKDKYKDFAYTYPIVLHWIITTRQFHPEPFRRFVLYYAKLMFKNREESIKAQIKYIIFFYQFIHPEADRKTLKKMKKEYVDAYLETHKKFMSEYESIKDELKKVEENNDKNRRDEIYNYLKGRN
;
A
#
# COMPACT_ATOMS: atom_id res chain seq x y z
N MET A 1 25.23 -16.77 -2.11
CA MET A 1 24.21 -15.73 -1.82
C MET A 1 23.13 -16.40 -1.00
N GLU A 2 22.90 -15.95 0.24
CA GLU A 2 21.83 -16.49 1.08
C GLU A 2 20.47 -15.88 0.67
N PRO A 3 19.38 -16.66 0.65
CA PRO A 3 18.06 -16.16 0.33
C PRO A 3 17.56 -15.21 1.43
N VAL A 4 17.05 -14.05 1.02
CA VAL A 4 16.45 -13.05 1.92
C VAL A 4 15.05 -13.53 2.31
N ARG A 5 14.84 -13.83 3.58
CA ARG A 5 13.51 -14.17 4.10
C ARG A 5 12.72 -12.89 4.34
N THR A 6 11.76 -12.60 3.47
CA THR A 6 10.76 -11.55 3.73
C THR A 6 9.54 -12.22 4.35
N GLU A 7 9.32 -12.01 5.65
CA GLU A 7 8.07 -12.44 6.31
C GLU A 7 6.94 -11.51 5.88
N VAL A 8 6.02 -12.03 5.07
CA VAL A 8 4.77 -11.33 4.75
C VAL A 8 3.84 -11.54 5.95
N ALA A 9 3.39 -10.45 6.56
CA ALA A 9 2.55 -10.50 7.76
C ALA A 9 1.26 -11.28 7.49
N GLU A 10 1.05 -12.38 8.21
CA GLU A 10 -0.18 -13.15 8.23
C GLU A 10 -1.26 -12.35 8.99
N VAL A 11 -2.32 -11.93 8.29
CA VAL A 11 -3.58 -11.52 8.94
C VAL A 11 -4.59 -12.65 8.72
N CYS A 12 -4.94 -13.34 9.80
CA CYS A 12 -5.93 -14.40 9.78
C CYS A 12 -7.32 -13.83 9.49
N VAL A 13 -7.91 -14.21 8.35
CA VAL A 13 -9.35 -14.15 8.09
C VAL A 13 -9.77 -15.49 7.50
N GLY A 14 -10.56 -16.26 8.24
CA GLY A 14 -11.17 -17.50 7.75
C GLY A 14 -10.24 -18.73 7.74
N SER A 15 -10.85 -19.90 7.89
CA SER A 15 -10.23 -21.20 8.20
C SER A 15 -9.51 -21.91 7.05
N ASP A 16 -9.24 -21.25 5.92
CA ASP A 16 -8.58 -21.88 4.78
C ASP A 16 -7.10 -21.50 4.72
N LYS A 17 -6.28 -22.28 5.44
CA LYS A 17 -4.82 -22.17 5.43
C LYS A 17 -4.25 -22.83 4.16
N ILE A 18 -4.06 -22.04 3.11
CA ILE A 18 -3.08 -22.37 2.05
C ILE A 18 -1.94 -21.36 2.16
N SER A 19 -1.00 -21.64 3.06
CA SER A 19 0.25 -20.88 3.21
C SER A 19 1.31 -21.51 2.30
N THR A 20 1.30 -21.15 1.02
CA THR A 20 2.47 -21.36 0.16
C THR A 20 3.47 -20.25 0.46
N ARG A 21 4.32 -20.44 1.47
CA ARG A 21 5.50 -19.58 1.70
C ARG A 21 6.46 -19.74 0.53
N ARG A 22 6.32 -18.90 -0.48
CA ARG A 22 7.29 -18.80 -1.58
C ARG A 22 8.50 -18.05 -1.04
N ASN A 23 9.67 -18.69 -1.05
CA ASN A 23 10.93 -17.97 -0.83
C ASN A 23 11.18 -17.12 -2.07
N VAL A 24 10.83 -15.83 -2.01
CA VAL A 24 11.05 -14.89 -3.10
C VAL A 24 12.39 -14.17 -2.86
N SER A 25 13.27 -14.24 -3.85
CA SER A 25 14.56 -13.56 -3.83
C SER A 25 14.41 -12.04 -4.06
N ALA A 26 15.40 -11.27 -3.63
CA ALA A 26 15.43 -9.83 -3.93
C ALA A 26 15.42 -9.54 -5.43
N ASP A 27 16.02 -10.42 -6.24
CA ASP A 27 16.10 -10.24 -7.70
C ASP A 27 14.74 -10.50 -8.39
N GLU A 28 13.93 -11.44 -7.87
CA GLU A 28 12.55 -11.64 -8.32
C GLU A 28 11.68 -10.41 -8.02
N ILE A 29 11.77 -9.86 -6.80
CA ILE A 29 11.03 -8.65 -6.41
C ILE A 29 11.44 -7.45 -7.28
N VAL A 30 12.73 -7.32 -7.59
CA VAL A 30 13.23 -6.29 -8.51
C VAL A 30 12.71 -6.53 -9.93
N GLY A 31 12.64 -7.78 -10.39
CA GLY A 31 12.05 -8.16 -11.66
C GLY A 31 10.58 -7.75 -11.77
N GLU A 32 9.79 -7.97 -10.73
CA GLU A 32 8.39 -7.50 -10.66
C GLU A 32 8.31 -5.98 -10.73
N ALA A 33 9.16 -5.25 -10.00
CA ALA A 33 9.18 -3.80 -10.06
C ALA A 33 9.57 -3.26 -11.44
N ILE A 34 10.49 -3.94 -12.16
CA ILE A 34 10.83 -3.62 -13.55
C ILE A 34 9.60 -3.82 -14.46
N ALA A 35 8.87 -4.92 -14.30
CA ALA A 35 7.66 -5.19 -15.07
C ALA A 35 6.58 -4.12 -14.83
N ILE A 36 6.34 -3.77 -13.56
CA ILE A 36 5.43 -2.68 -13.15
C ILE A 36 5.85 -1.36 -13.81
N TYR A 37 7.13 -1.00 -13.75
CA TYR A 37 7.64 0.24 -14.33
C TYR A 37 7.44 0.28 -15.87
N ASN A 38 7.73 -0.82 -16.56
CA ASN A 38 7.56 -0.91 -18.00
C ASN A 38 6.11 -0.75 -18.45
N GLU A 39 5.14 -1.14 -17.62
CA GLU A 39 3.72 -0.87 -17.87
C GLU A 39 3.33 0.56 -17.49
N ALA A 40 3.86 1.08 -16.38
CA ALA A 40 3.55 2.42 -15.88
C ALA A 40 4.09 3.54 -16.80
N ARG A 41 5.22 3.34 -17.48
CA ARG A 41 5.84 4.37 -18.34
C ARG A 41 4.96 4.81 -19.52
N ALA A 42 4.00 3.99 -19.93
CA ALA A 42 3.06 4.30 -21.01
C ALA A 42 1.94 5.25 -20.59
N VAL A 43 1.79 5.52 -19.28
CA VAL A 43 0.75 6.38 -18.71
C VAL A 43 1.21 7.84 -18.71
N ASN A 44 0.31 8.76 -19.05
CA ASN A 44 0.56 10.20 -18.91
C ASN A 44 0.41 10.60 -17.43
N PRO A 45 1.47 11.08 -16.74
CA PRO A 45 1.41 11.40 -15.31
C PRO A 45 0.61 12.68 -15.03
N LEU A 46 0.33 13.49 -16.05
CA LEU A 46 -0.51 14.68 -15.92
C LEU A 46 -2.01 14.34 -15.99
N ASP A 47 -2.35 13.16 -16.51
CA ASP A 47 -3.72 12.66 -16.55
C ASP A 47 -3.99 11.83 -15.29
N LYS A 48 -4.64 12.47 -14.31
CA LYS A 48 -4.97 11.84 -13.02
C LYS A 48 -5.84 10.59 -13.20
N THR A 49 -6.80 10.62 -14.12
CA THR A 49 -7.68 9.48 -14.36
C THR A 49 -6.91 8.31 -14.96
N ALA A 50 -5.98 8.57 -15.88
CA ALA A 50 -5.11 7.53 -16.43
C ALA A 50 -4.18 6.94 -15.35
N VAL A 51 -3.64 7.78 -14.47
CA VAL A 51 -2.80 7.35 -13.33
C VAL A 51 -3.58 6.47 -12.36
N ASP A 52 -4.80 6.86 -11.98
CA ASP A 52 -5.64 6.10 -11.05
C ASP A 52 -6.07 4.75 -11.64
N ASN A 53 -6.45 4.74 -12.92
CA ASN A 53 -6.78 3.51 -13.64
C ASN A 53 -5.58 2.57 -13.74
N ALA A 54 -4.39 3.11 -14.02
CA ALA A 54 -3.16 2.34 -14.04
C ALA A 54 -2.80 1.79 -12.66
N TYR A 55 -2.96 2.59 -11.61
CA TYR A 55 -2.74 2.18 -10.22
C TYR A 55 -3.65 1.02 -9.84
N ASN A 56 -4.97 1.12 -10.08
CA ASN A 56 -5.90 0.05 -9.74
C ASN A 56 -5.59 -1.24 -10.52
N ARG A 57 -5.35 -1.13 -11.83
CA ARG A 57 -5.01 -2.28 -12.67
C ARG A 57 -3.71 -2.97 -12.23
N LEU A 58 -2.66 -2.20 -11.94
CA LEU A 58 -1.36 -2.73 -11.53
C LEU A 58 -1.39 -3.27 -10.10
N LYS A 59 -2.13 -2.63 -9.20
CA LYS A 59 -2.41 -3.13 -7.85
C LYS A 59 -3.07 -4.50 -7.88
N ASP A 60 -4.06 -4.69 -8.75
CA ASP A 60 -4.78 -5.96 -8.87
C ASP A 60 -3.96 -7.04 -9.59
N LYS A 61 -3.09 -6.65 -10.53
CA LYS A 61 -2.20 -7.57 -11.24
C LYS A 61 -1.02 -8.03 -10.37
N TYR A 62 -0.43 -7.12 -9.60
CA TYR A 62 0.74 -7.36 -8.76
C TYR A 62 0.39 -7.25 -7.27
N LYS A 63 -0.58 -8.08 -6.82
CA LYS A 63 -1.19 -7.96 -5.48
C LYS A 63 -0.18 -8.04 -4.34
N ASP A 64 0.73 -9.01 -4.41
CA ASP A 64 1.74 -9.22 -3.37
C ASP A 64 2.68 -8.01 -3.28
N PHE A 65 3.17 -7.53 -4.43
CA PHE A 65 3.97 -6.31 -4.50
C PHE A 65 3.20 -5.09 -3.96
N ALA A 66 1.94 -4.91 -4.37
CA ALA A 66 1.11 -3.78 -3.98
C ALA A 66 0.78 -3.80 -2.48
N TYR A 67 0.63 -5.00 -1.89
CA TYR A 67 0.39 -5.18 -0.47
C TYR A 67 1.64 -4.86 0.35
N THR A 68 2.81 -5.37 -0.07
CA THR A 68 4.07 -5.21 0.65
C THR A 68 4.69 -3.82 0.45
N TYR A 69 4.62 -3.26 -0.75
CA TYR A 69 5.29 -2.02 -1.14
C TYR A 69 4.33 -0.96 -1.76
N PRO A 70 3.19 -0.64 -1.12
CA PRO A 70 2.18 0.26 -1.68
C PRO A 70 2.73 1.65 -2.03
N ILE A 71 3.64 2.21 -1.22
CA ILE A 71 4.22 3.52 -1.49
C ILE A 71 5.18 3.47 -2.68
N VAL A 72 5.93 2.38 -2.84
CA VAL A 72 6.82 2.20 -3.99
C VAL A 72 6.01 2.05 -5.27
N LEU A 73 4.94 1.26 -5.23
CA LEU A 73 4.01 1.12 -6.37
C LEU A 73 3.45 2.49 -6.77
N HIS A 74 2.91 3.24 -5.81
CA HIS A 74 2.38 4.59 -6.04
C HIS A 74 3.45 5.52 -6.63
N TRP A 75 4.68 5.49 -6.09
CA TRP A 75 5.80 6.27 -6.62
C TRP A 75 6.13 5.93 -8.07
N ILE A 76 6.28 4.65 -8.41
CA ILE A 76 6.62 4.19 -9.77
C ILE A 76 5.59 4.71 -10.78
N ILE A 77 4.30 4.67 -10.43
CA ILE A 77 3.21 5.03 -11.34
C ILE A 77 3.09 6.54 -11.49
N THR A 78 3.12 7.28 -10.38
CA THR A 78 2.92 8.75 -10.38
C THR A 78 4.12 9.51 -10.94
N THR A 79 5.34 9.08 -10.60
CA THR A 79 6.56 9.80 -11.00
C THR A 79 7.15 9.26 -12.30
N ARG A 80 6.83 8.01 -12.66
CA ARG A 80 7.51 7.24 -13.72
C ARG A 80 9.03 7.19 -13.52
N GLN A 81 9.44 7.16 -12.26
CA GLN A 81 10.84 7.07 -11.85
C GLN A 81 11.09 5.75 -11.13
N PHE A 82 12.02 4.98 -11.66
CA PHE A 82 12.43 3.70 -11.11
C PHE A 82 13.86 3.40 -11.52
N HIS A 83 14.63 2.80 -10.62
CA HIS A 83 15.92 2.21 -10.96
C HIS A 83 16.12 0.91 -10.18
N PRO A 84 16.51 -0.20 -10.84
CA PRO A 84 16.65 -1.51 -10.19
C PRO A 84 17.61 -1.51 -9.00
N GLU A 85 18.74 -0.81 -9.12
CA GLU A 85 19.80 -0.81 -8.11
C GLU A 85 19.38 -0.20 -6.76
N PRO A 86 18.89 1.05 -6.65
CA PRO A 86 18.42 1.59 -5.39
C PRO A 86 17.20 0.84 -4.86
N PHE A 87 16.37 0.28 -5.75
CA PHE A 87 15.25 -0.55 -5.32
C PHE A 87 15.72 -1.87 -4.69
N ARG A 88 16.71 -2.55 -5.28
CA ARG A 88 17.33 -3.75 -4.69
C ARG A 88 17.92 -3.47 -3.32
N ARG A 89 18.65 -2.36 -3.17
CA ARG A 89 19.16 -1.90 -1.86
C ARG A 89 18.02 -1.66 -0.86
N PHE A 90 16.91 -1.10 -1.32
CA PHE A 90 15.72 -0.91 -0.52
C PHE A 90 15.11 -2.25 -0.08
N VAL A 91 14.92 -3.22 -0.97
CA VAL A 91 14.37 -4.55 -0.64
C VAL A 91 15.20 -5.23 0.44
N LEU A 92 16.54 -5.22 0.30
CA LEU A 92 17.46 -5.78 1.30
C LEU A 92 17.41 -5.05 2.65
N TYR A 93 17.22 -3.73 2.64
CA TYR A 93 17.02 -2.95 3.86
C TYR A 93 15.67 -3.26 4.50
N TYR A 94 14.60 -3.30 3.71
CA TYR A 94 13.23 -3.46 4.15
C TYR A 94 12.98 -4.85 4.74
N ALA A 95 13.55 -5.90 4.16
CA ALA A 95 13.41 -7.27 4.64
C ALA A 95 14.02 -7.52 6.04
N LYS A 96 14.89 -6.63 6.51
CA LYS A 96 15.49 -6.73 7.86
C LYS A 96 14.66 -6.05 8.94
N LEU A 97 13.57 -5.39 8.58
CA LEU A 97 12.77 -4.60 9.51
C LEU A 97 11.53 -5.37 9.94
N MET A 98 11.31 -5.39 11.24
CA MET A 98 10.04 -5.79 11.85
C MET A 98 9.25 -4.50 12.16
N PHE A 99 8.07 -4.35 11.57
CA PHE A 99 7.23 -3.17 11.81
C PHE A 99 6.19 -3.48 12.88
N LYS A 100 6.08 -2.61 13.88
CA LYS A 100 5.06 -2.75 14.93
C LYS A 100 3.71 -2.22 14.50
N ASN A 101 3.69 -1.27 13.57
CA ASN A 101 2.49 -0.59 13.11
C ASN A 101 2.65 -0.05 11.68
N ARG A 102 1.55 0.47 11.14
CA ARG A 102 1.49 1.02 9.78
C ARG A 102 2.39 2.25 9.60
N GLU A 103 2.52 3.11 10.61
CA GLU A 103 3.37 4.30 10.51
C GLU A 103 4.85 3.96 10.35
N GLU A 104 5.34 2.94 11.08
CA GLU A 104 6.71 2.45 10.94
C GLU A 104 6.95 1.87 9.53
N SER A 105 5.98 1.12 9.00
CA SER A 105 6.03 0.61 7.62
C SER A 105 6.08 1.77 6.59
N ILE A 106 5.24 2.80 6.76
CA ILE A 106 5.26 4.01 5.91
C ILE A 106 6.65 4.65 5.94
N LYS A 107 7.18 4.93 7.14
CA LYS A 107 8.51 5.55 7.32
C LYS A 107 9.63 4.73 6.67
N ALA A 108 9.52 3.41 6.71
CA ALA A 108 10.47 2.51 6.08
C ALA A 108 10.35 2.52 4.56
N GLN A 109 9.14 2.48 3.99
CA GLN A 109 8.94 2.51 2.54
C GLN A 109 9.42 3.81 1.90
N ILE A 110 9.26 4.95 2.57
CA ILE A 110 9.81 6.25 2.10
C ILE A 110 11.34 6.21 1.94
N LYS A 111 12.03 5.28 2.61
CA LYS A 111 13.47 5.11 2.42
C LYS A 111 13.85 4.77 0.97
N TYR A 112 12.96 4.12 0.21
CA TYR A 112 13.18 3.89 -1.22
C TYR A 112 13.35 5.22 -1.99
N ILE A 113 12.48 6.20 -1.76
CA ILE A 113 12.55 7.52 -2.40
C ILE A 113 13.90 8.18 -2.09
N ILE A 114 14.39 8.02 -0.86
CA ILE A 114 15.71 8.52 -0.46
C ILE A 114 16.84 7.78 -1.18
N PHE A 115 16.80 6.46 -1.27
CA PHE A 115 17.81 5.68 -2.01
C PHE A 115 17.81 6.03 -3.50
N PHE A 116 16.63 6.23 -4.09
CA PHE A 116 16.48 6.66 -5.47
C PHE A 116 17.09 8.06 -5.68
N TYR A 117 16.77 9.02 -4.80
CA TYR A 117 17.34 10.36 -4.89
C TYR A 117 18.87 10.37 -4.73
N GLN A 118 19.41 9.62 -3.76
CA GLN A 118 20.87 9.49 -3.59
C GLN A 118 21.55 8.85 -4.80
N PHE A 119 20.85 7.96 -5.50
CA PHE A 119 21.36 7.33 -6.72
C PHE A 119 21.46 8.35 -7.87
N ILE A 120 20.47 9.24 -8.03
CA ILE A 120 20.50 10.31 -9.06
C ILE A 120 21.40 11.48 -8.65
N HIS A 121 21.50 11.77 -7.35
CA HIS A 121 22.28 12.87 -6.79
C HIS A 121 23.29 12.35 -5.76
N PRO A 122 24.42 11.75 -6.19
CA PRO A 122 25.43 11.20 -5.29
C PRO A 122 26.03 12.23 -4.32
N GLU A 123 26.12 13.48 -4.75
CA GLU A 123 26.65 14.62 -3.98
C GLU A 123 25.65 15.22 -2.98
N ALA A 124 24.44 14.66 -2.88
CA ALA A 124 23.41 15.19 -1.99
C ALA A 124 23.85 15.13 -0.52
N ASP A 125 23.86 16.30 0.12
CA ASP A 125 24.30 16.41 1.50
C ASP A 125 23.32 15.77 2.50
N ARG A 126 23.83 15.43 3.68
CA ARG A 126 23.02 14.78 4.73
C ARG A 126 21.84 15.64 5.18
N LYS A 127 21.97 16.97 5.12
CA LYS A 127 20.94 17.91 5.57
C LYS A 127 19.74 17.89 4.60
N THR A 128 20.00 17.92 3.30
CA THR A 128 18.99 17.83 2.24
C THR A 128 18.26 16.50 2.31
N LEU A 129 19.00 15.39 2.43
CA LEU A 129 18.40 14.05 2.53
C LEU A 129 17.52 13.91 3.78
N LYS A 130 17.93 14.50 4.92
CA LYS A 130 17.13 14.50 6.16
C LYS A 130 15.86 15.33 6.00
N LYS A 131 15.95 16.52 5.39
CA LYS A 131 14.81 17.40 5.12
C LYS A 131 13.80 16.70 4.20
N MET A 132 14.26 16.19 3.06
CA MET A 132 13.43 15.48 2.10
C MET A 132 12.76 14.24 2.72
N LYS A 133 13.50 13.44 3.50
CA LYS A 133 12.91 12.32 4.24
C LYS A 133 11.78 12.77 5.15
N LYS A 134 11.98 13.86 5.89
CA LYS A 134 10.96 14.40 6.80
C LYS A 134 9.72 14.84 6.01
N GLU A 135 9.90 15.62 4.94
CA GLU A 135 8.78 16.11 4.11
C GLU A 135 7.93 14.97 3.55
N TYR A 136 8.55 13.95 2.97
CA TYR A 136 7.82 12.79 2.47
C TYR A 136 7.15 11.99 3.58
N VAL A 137 7.83 11.77 4.71
CA VAL A 137 7.21 11.07 5.85
C VAL A 137 5.99 11.83 6.37
N ASP A 138 6.12 13.14 6.58
CA ASP A 138 5.05 13.98 7.12
C ASP A 138 3.84 13.98 6.16
N ALA A 139 4.07 14.14 4.85
CA ALA A 139 3.01 14.10 3.84
C ALA A 139 2.26 12.76 3.83
N TYR A 140 2.96 11.62 3.81
CA TYR A 140 2.30 10.31 3.76
C TYR A 140 1.60 9.95 5.08
N LEU A 141 2.14 10.37 6.23
CA LEU A 141 1.47 10.18 7.52
C LEU A 141 0.22 11.06 7.64
N GLU A 142 0.25 12.29 7.11
CA GLU A 142 -0.94 13.15 7.05
C GLU A 142 -2.04 12.51 6.19
N THR A 143 -1.70 12.04 4.98
CA THR A 143 -2.64 11.32 4.11
C THR A 143 -3.19 10.08 4.81
N HIS A 144 -2.34 9.31 5.51
CA HIS A 144 -2.79 8.14 6.24
C HIS A 144 -3.77 8.49 7.37
N LYS A 145 -3.50 9.56 8.13
CA LYS A 145 -4.41 10.04 9.19
C LYS A 145 -5.76 10.47 8.64
N LYS A 146 -5.77 11.20 7.52
CA LYS A 146 -7.02 11.60 6.83
C LYS A 146 -7.82 10.37 6.41
N PHE A 147 -7.17 9.42 5.75
CA PHE A 147 -7.80 8.16 5.34
C PHE A 147 -8.39 7.39 6.52
N MET A 148 -7.65 7.27 7.63
CA MET A 148 -8.17 6.56 8.82
C MET A 148 -9.36 7.29 9.45
N SER A 149 -9.36 8.62 9.46
CA SER A 149 -10.49 9.41 9.95
C SER A 149 -11.74 9.22 9.08
N GLU A 150 -11.58 9.24 7.76
CA GLU A 150 -12.68 8.99 6.80
C GLU A 150 -13.20 7.56 6.93
N TYR A 151 -12.29 6.59 7.06
CA TYR A 151 -12.63 5.18 7.24
C TYR A 151 -13.48 4.93 8.49
N GLU A 152 -13.10 5.49 9.65
CA GLU A 152 -13.90 5.33 10.87
C GLU A 152 -15.26 6.05 10.74
N SER A 153 -15.32 7.21 10.08
CA SER A 153 -16.62 7.90 9.82
C SER A 153 -17.56 7.04 8.97
N ILE A 154 -17.06 6.46 7.88
CA ILE A 154 -17.85 5.59 6.99
C ILE A 154 -18.30 4.33 7.73
N LYS A 155 -17.43 3.76 8.56
CA LYS A 155 -17.75 2.57 9.36
C LYS A 155 -18.85 2.85 10.39
N ASP A 156 -18.81 4.00 11.05
CA ASP A 156 -19.87 4.43 11.96
C ASP A 156 -21.20 4.68 11.23
N GLU A 157 -21.16 5.24 10.01
CA GLU A 157 -22.34 5.41 9.16
C GLU A 157 -22.94 4.06 8.73
N LEU A 158 -22.10 3.13 8.28
CA LEU A 158 -22.54 1.78 7.91
C LEU A 158 -23.21 1.07 9.08
N LYS A 159 -22.63 1.17 10.28
CA LYS A 159 -23.22 0.59 11.48
C LYS A 159 -24.61 1.17 11.78
N LYS A 160 -24.80 2.48 11.64
CA LYS A 160 -26.12 3.13 11.82
C LYS A 160 -27.12 2.66 10.76
N VAL A 161 -26.67 2.48 9.52
CA VAL A 161 -27.52 1.96 8.43
C VAL A 161 -27.95 0.52 8.71
N GLU A 162 -27.03 -0.33 9.17
CA GLU A 162 -27.33 -1.72 9.56
C GLU A 162 -28.33 -1.76 10.72
N GLU A 163 -28.10 -0.97 11.78
CA GLU A 163 -29.01 -0.89 12.93
C GLU A 163 -30.42 -0.40 12.53
N ASN A 164 -30.50 0.60 11.64
CA ASN A 164 -31.76 1.11 11.13
C ASN A 164 -32.48 0.07 10.24
N ASN A 165 -31.75 -0.63 9.37
CA ASN A 165 -32.32 -1.68 8.53
C ASN A 165 -32.87 -2.84 9.37
N ASP A 166 -32.14 -3.25 10.40
CA ASP A 166 -32.60 -4.28 11.33
C ASP A 166 -33.86 -3.86 12.08
N LYS A 167 -33.93 -2.60 12.52
CA LYS A 167 -35.12 -2.04 13.15
C LYS A 167 -36.31 -2.01 12.20
N ASN A 168 -36.13 -1.47 11.00
CA ASN A 168 -37.18 -1.40 9.97
C ASN A 168 -37.70 -2.80 9.63
N ARG A 169 -36.81 -3.80 9.48
CA ARG A 169 -37.18 -5.18 9.21
C ARG A 169 -38.00 -5.79 10.34
N ARG A 170 -37.66 -5.51 11.61
CA ARG A 170 -38.48 -5.95 12.76
C ARG A 170 -39.86 -5.31 12.76
N ASP A 171 -39.93 -4.01 12.49
CA ASP A 171 -41.19 -3.27 12.45
C ASP A 171 -42.10 -3.75 11.30
N GLU A 172 -41.54 -4.03 10.12
CA GLU A 172 -42.26 -4.63 8.99
C GLU A 172 -42.83 -6.01 9.31
N ILE A 173 -42.03 -6.90 9.92
CA ILE A 173 -42.48 -8.24 10.34
C ILE A 173 -43.61 -8.10 11.36
N TYR A 174 -43.44 -7.22 12.36
CA TYR A 174 -44.44 -6.99 13.38
C TYR A 174 -45.77 -6.49 12.78
N ASN A 175 -45.71 -5.52 11.87
CA ASN A 175 -46.89 -4.98 11.18
C ASN A 175 -47.57 -6.04 10.31
N TYR A 176 -46.80 -6.87 9.60
CA TYR A 176 -47.34 -7.98 8.80
C TYR A 176 -48.08 -9.01 9.65
N LEU A 177 -47.54 -9.38 10.82
CA LEU A 177 -48.18 -10.32 11.74
C LEU A 177 -49.44 -9.74 12.38
N LYS A 178 -49.44 -8.44 12.71
CA LYS A 178 -50.59 -7.76 13.32
C LYS A 178 -51.75 -7.54 12.35
N GLY A 179 -51.47 -7.33 11.06
CA GLY A 179 -52.49 -7.17 10.01
C GLY A 179 -53.15 -8.47 9.52
N ARG A 180 -52.79 -9.63 10.12
CA ARG A 180 -53.33 -10.95 9.76
C ARG A 180 -54.33 -11.53 10.79
N ASN A 181 -54.59 -10.81 11.88
CA ASN A 181 -55.66 -11.10 12.86
C ASN A 181 -56.86 -10.18 12.61
#